data_AF-A0AAV2DV52-F1
#
_entry.id   AF-A0AAV2DV52-F1
#
_cell.length_a   1.000
_cell.length_b   1.000
_cell.length_c   1.000
_cell.angle_alpha   90.00
_cell.angle_beta   90.00
_cell.angle_gamma   90.00
#
_symmetry.space_group_name_H-M   'P 1'
#
loop_
_entity.id
_entity.type
_entity.pdbx_description
1 polymer ?
#
loop_
_entity_poly.entity_id
_entity_poly.type
_entity_poly.pdbx_seq_one_letter_code
_entity_poly.pdbx_strand_id
1 'polypeptide(L)'
;MLLYHNYSSASLMVAGTASGGGEERVALDESAYEAERLRLDALARQSMAEASAREMMKVDGGEAEDPKAWKWIIRKRVWDLMEAQNFARIPRPVHHRIPNFVGASTAAEKLGELEKFQRASCVKVNHCRQRSSLSSVPES
;
A
#
# COMPACT_ATOMS: atom_id res chain seq x y z
N MET A 1 -10.12 25.12 9.91
CA MET A 1 -8.65 24.96 9.88
C MET A 1 -8.34 23.64 9.20
N LEU A 2 -8.00 23.68 7.91
CA LEU A 2 -7.02 22.83 7.22
C LEU A 2 -6.98 23.31 5.76
N LEU A 3 -5.91 24.04 5.47
CA LEU A 3 -5.53 24.60 4.19
C LEU A 3 -5.07 23.45 3.28
N TYR A 4 -5.70 23.28 2.11
CA TYR A 4 -5.05 22.63 0.98
C TYR A 4 -4.55 23.71 0.04
N HIS A 5 -3.24 23.93 0.11
CA HIS A 5 -2.48 24.78 -0.79
C HIS A 5 -2.45 24.19 -2.21
N ASN A 6 -2.76 25.05 -3.16
CA ASN A 6 -2.12 25.22 -4.46
C ASN A 6 -1.79 23.96 -5.26
N TYR A 7 -2.78 23.47 -6.01
CA TYR A 7 -2.47 22.94 -7.33
C TYR A 7 -2.29 24.14 -8.26
N SER A 8 -1.04 24.46 -8.56
CA SER A 8 -0.64 25.47 -9.53
C SER A 8 -1.22 25.07 -10.89
N SER A 9 -2.26 25.77 -11.32
CA SER A 9 -2.71 25.77 -12.71
C SER A 9 -1.55 26.24 -13.58
N ALA A 10 -0.77 25.31 -14.10
CA ALA A 10 0.08 25.56 -15.25
C ALA A 10 -0.84 25.70 -16.47
N SER A 11 -1.49 26.87 -16.53
CA SER A 11 -2.02 27.45 -17.75
C SER A 11 -0.84 27.53 -18.72
N LEU A 12 -0.74 26.57 -19.63
CA LEU A 12 0.21 26.64 -20.72
C LEU A 12 -0.29 27.76 -21.64
N MET A 13 0.15 28.96 -21.33
CA MET A 13 -0.03 30.12 -22.18
C MET A 13 0.76 29.86 -23.46
N VAL A 14 0.06 29.43 -24.51
CA VAL A 14 0.53 29.62 -25.87
C VAL A 14 0.62 31.14 -26.07
N ALA A 15 1.84 31.65 -26.10
CA ALA A 15 2.14 33.03 -26.39
C ALA A 15 1.68 33.33 -27.83
N GLY A 16 0.45 33.82 -27.96
CA GLY A 16 -0.03 34.45 -29.19
C GLY A 16 0.73 35.76 -29.38
N THR A 17 1.73 35.76 -30.25
CA THR A 17 2.29 37.01 -30.78
C THR A 17 1.27 37.60 -31.74
N ALA A 18 0.50 38.57 -31.24
CA ALA A 18 -0.31 39.43 -32.08
C ALA A 18 0.62 40.36 -32.89
N SER A 19 0.57 40.23 -34.21
CA SER A 19 0.89 41.32 -35.15
C SER A 19 -0.08 41.20 -36.32
N GLY A 20 -0.64 42.34 -36.69
CA GLY A 20 -1.87 42.43 -37.46
C GLY A 20 -1.75 42.14 -38.96
N GLY A 21 -2.92 41.99 -39.56
CA GLY A 21 -3.16 42.13 -41.00
C GLY A 21 -3.30 40.81 -41.76
N GLY A 22 -4.52 40.55 -42.24
CA GLY A 22 -4.80 39.58 -43.31
C GLY A 22 -5.35 38.24 -42.84
N GLU A 23 -6.61 37.97 -43.13
CA GLU A 23 -7.20 36.64 -43.08
C GLU A 23 -6.57 35.75 -44.17
N GLU A 24 -5.42 35.13 -43.89
CA GLU A 24 -4.98 33.96 -44.64
C GLU A 24 -5.40 32.72 -43.85
N ARG A 25 -6.43 32.01 -44.32
CA ARG A 25 -6.73 30.66 -43.82
C ARG A 25 -5.55 29.76 -44.22
N VAL A 26 -4.55 29.66 -43.36
CA VAL A 26 -3.47 28.68 -43.49
C VAL A 26 -4.13 27.32 -43.49
N ALA A 27 -4.11 26.64 -44.65
CA ALA A 27 -4.55 25.27 -44.74
C ALA A 27 -3.72 24.44 -43.76
N LEU A 28 -4.34 23.94 -42.71
CA LEU A 28 -3.67 23.06 -41.75
C LEU A 28 -3.28 21.80 -42.52
N ASP A 29 -1.98 21.61 -42.73
CA ASP A 29 -1.46 20.36 -43.28
C ASP A 29 -1.68 19.25 -42.24
N GLU A 30 -2.82 18.57 -42.41
CA GLU A 30 -3.25 17.46 -41.57
C GLU A 30 -2.18 16.37 -41.49
N SER A 31 -1.45 16.14 -42.58
CA SER A 31 -0.41 15.11 -42.63
C SER A 31 0.80 15.45 -41.76
N ALA A 32 1.23 16.73 -41.76
CA ALA A 32 2.32 17.19 -40.90
C ALA A 32 1.92 17.18 -39.41
N TYR A 33 0.67 17.52 -39.11
CA TYR A 33 0.15 17.45 -37.75
C TYR A 33 0.06 16.01 -37.22
N GLU A 34 -0.46 15.08 -38.04
CA GLU A 34 -0.54 13.67 -37.68
C GLU A 34 0.86 13.05 -37.50
N ALA A 35 1.82 13.41 -38.34
CA ALA A 35 3.21 12.95 -38.23
C ALA A 35 3.86 13.43 -36.92
N GLU A 36 3.69 14.70 -36.57
CA GLU A 36 4.25 15.24 -35.32
C GLU A 36 3.55 14.66 -34.09
N ARG A 37 2.23 14.46 -34.14
CA ARG A 37 1.49 13.78 -33.07
C ARG A 37 1.99 12.35 -32.86
N LEU A 38 2.17 11.59 -33.94
CA LEU A 38 2.67 10.22 -33.86
C LEU A 38 4.08 10.15 -33.28
N ARG A 39 4.93 11.12 -33.63
CA ARG A 39 6.28 11.27 -33.07
C ARG A 39 6.26 11.54 -31.57
N LEU A 40 5.41 12.47 -31.11
CA LEU A 40 5.26 12.80 -29.70
C LEU A 40 4.70 11.61 -28.89
N ASP A 41 3.71 10.89 -29.44
CA ASP A 41 3.17 9.67 -28.82
C ASP A 41 4.25 8.58 -28.71
N ALA A 42 5.14 8.45 -29.70
CA ALA A 42 6.27 7.52 -29.64
C ALA A 42 7.31 7.91 -28.57
N LEU A 43 7.65 9.19 -28.46
CA LEU A 43 8.57 9.69 -27.45
C LEU A 43 8.02 9.51 -26.03
N ALA A 44 6.72 9.76 -25.84
CA ALA A 44 6.05 9.53 -24.56
C ALA A 44 6.09 8.05 -24.15
N ARG A 45 5.87 7.12 -25.10
CA ARG A 45 6.00 5.68 -24.86
C ARG A 45 7.43 5.28 -24.49
N GLN A 46 8.43 5.83 -25.17
CA GLN A 46 9.85 5.57 -24.85
C GLN A 46 10.20 6.07 -23.44
N SER A 47 9.79 7.30 -23.11
CA SER A 47 9.99 7.87 -21.77
C SER A 47 9.34 7.03 -20.66
N MET A 48 8.12 6.54 -20.86
CA MET A 48 7.46 5.65 -19.90
C MET A 48 8.16 4.30 -19.76
N ALA A 49 8.64 3.72 -20.86
CA ALA A 49 9.38 2.47 -20.85
C ALA A 49 10.71 2.62 -20.10
N GLU A 50 11.44 3.71 -20.32
CA GLU A 50 12.69 4.02 -19.62
C GLU A 50 12.46 4.29 -18.12
N ALA A 51 11.42 5.04 -17.77
CA ALA A 51 11.06 5.28 -16.37
C ALA A 51 10.69 3.98 -15.65
N SER A 52 9.91 3.10 -16.30
CA SER A 52 9.57 1.78 -15.77
C SER A 52 10.81 0.89 -15.63
N ALA A 53 11.68 0.82 -16.65
CA ALA A 53 12.92 0.05 -16.59
C ALA A 53 13.85 0.54 -15.48
N ARG A 54 13.95 1.86 -15.29
CA ARG A 54 14.73 2.47 -14.21
C ARG A 54 14.14 2.14 -12.83
N GLU A 55 12.82 2.12 -12.70
CA GLU A 55 12.17 1.73 -11.45
C GLU A 55 12.37 0.24 -11.15
N MET A 56 12.25 -0.63 -12.17
CA MET A 56 12.53 -2.07 -12.03
C MET A 56 14.01 -2.32 -11.68
N MET A 57 14.95 -1.56 -12.23
CA MET A 57 16.37 -1.65 -11.86
C MET A 57 16.69 -1.15 -10.43
N LYS A 58 15.86 -0.27 -9.84
CA LYS A 58 16.01 0.10 -8.43
C LYS A 58 15.58 -1.00 -7.47
N VAL A 59 14.81 -1.99 -7.93
CA VAL A 59 14.37 -3.12 -7.10
C VAL A 59 15.51 -4.11 -6.84
N ASP A 60 16.53 -4.15 -7.70
CA ASP A 60 17.63 -5.14 -7.64
C ASP A 60 18.95 -4.55 -7.12
N GLY A 61 19.00 -3.26 -6.81
CA GLY A 61 20.20 -2.50 -6.48
C GLY A 61 20.26 -2.08 -5.01
N GLY A 62 20.39 -3.05 -4.11
CA GLY A 62 20.73 -2.83 -2.71
C GLY A 62 19.54 -2.99 -1.77
N GLU A 63 19.46 -4.16 -1.14
CA GLU A 63 18.91 -4.28 0.20
C GLU A 63 19.72 -3.36 1.11
N ALA A 64 19.41 -2.07 1.15
CA ALA A 64 19.46 -1.37 2.41
C ALA A 64 18.48 -2.16 3.29
N GLU A 65 19.00 -3.18 4.00
CA GLU A 65 18.32 -3.92 5.06
C GLU A 65 17.39 -2.91 5.73
N ASP A 66 16.08 -3.03 5.44
CA ASP A 66 15.10 -2.12 6.01
C ASP A 66 15.44 -2.10 7.50
N PRO A 67 15.68 -0.94 8.13
CA PRO A 67 16.02 -0.89 9.55
C PRO A 67 14.99 -1.60 10.45
N LYS A 68 13.85 -2.02 9.90
CA LYS A 68 12.78 -2.80 10.53
C LYS A 68 12.73 -4.29 10.13
N ALA A 69 13.58 -4.77 9.22
CA ALA A 69 13.65 -6.16 8.76
C ALA A 69 13.87 -7.13 9.93
N TRP A 70 14.68 -6.75 10.93
CA TRP A 70 14.88 -7.56 12.14
C TRP A 70 13.58 -7.83 12.91
N LYS A 71 12.62 -6.89 12.93
CA LYS A 71 11.32 -7.10 13.58
C LYS A 71 10.53 -8.17 12.85
N TRP A 72 10.67 -8.24 11.53
CA TRP A 72 10.03 -9.27 10.72
C TRP A 72 10.64 -10.64 11.00
N ILE A 73 11.98 -10.74 11.09
CA ILE A 73 12.68 -11.98 11.44
C ILE A 73 12.17 -12.55 12.77
N ILE A 74 12.05 -11.70 13.80
CA ILE A 74 11.52 -12.12 15.11
C ILE A 74 10.06 -12.56 15.01
N ARG A 75 9.19 -11.77 14.35
CA ARG A 75 7.78 -12.14 14.17
C ARG A 75 7.64 -13.49 13.47
N LYS A 76 8.38 -13.70 12.38
CA LYS A 76 8.39 -14.95 11.63
C LYS A 76 8.80 -16.12 12.52
N ARG A 77 9.91 -15.98 13.25
CA ARG A 77 10.38 -17.02 14.18
C ARG A 77 9.31 -17.38 15.22
N VAL A 78 8.66 -16.39 15.83
CA VAL A 78 7.60 -16.63 16.82
C VAL A 78 6.39 -17.31 16.19
N TRP A 79 5.94 -16.84 15.01
CA TRP A 79 4.84 -17.46 14.27
C TRP A 79 5.12 -18.92 13.91
N ASP A 80 6.30 -19.21 13.40
CA ASP A 80 6.71 -20.57 13.02
C ASP A 80 6.76 -21.49 14.25
N LEU A 81 7.25 -21.00 15.39
CA LEU A 81 7.24 -21.73 16.66
C LEU A 81 5.80 -22.02 17.14
N MET A 82 4.89 -21.05 17.02
CA MET A 82 3.50 -21.23 17.43
C MET A 82 2.76 -22.28 16.59
N GLU A 83 3.05 -22.37 15.30
CA GLU A 83 2.50 -23.40 14.41
C GLU A 83 3.14 -24.77 14.67
N ALA A 84 4.47 -24.82 14.78
CA ALA A 84 5.21 -26.07 15.02
C ALA A 84 4.86 -26.72 16.36
N GLN A 85 4.64 -25.93 17.41
CA GLN A 85 4.29 -26.41 18.74
C GLN A 85 2.77 -26.45 18.99
N ASN A 86 1.97 -26.19 17.95
CA ASN A 86 0.50 -26.24 17.99
C ASN A 86 -0.15 -25.30 19.04
N PHE A 87 0.56 -24.25 19.47
CA PHE A 87 0.05 -23.24 20.41
C PHE A 87 -0.92 -22.27 19.74
N ALA A 88 -0.86 -22.12 18.43
CA ALA A 88 -1.80 -21.31 17.67
C ALA A 88 -3.20 -21.92 17.64
N ARG A 89 -4.22 -21.14 18.02
CA ARG A 89 -5.63 -21.52 17.82
C ARG A 89 -6.15 -21.01 16.48
N ILE A 90 -7.25 -21.59 16.01
CA ILE A 90 -7.96 -21.12 14.81
C ILE A 90 -8.27 -19.62 14.96
N PRO A 91 -8.10 -18.81 13.90
CA PRO A 91 -7.81 -19.20 12.51
C PRO A 91 -6.31 -19.30 12.20
N ARG A 92 -5.93 -20.41 11.57
CA ARG A 92 -4.61 -20.62 10.93
C ARG A 92 -4.67 -20.23 9.45
N PRO A 93 -3.53 -19.93 8.78
CA PRO A 93 -2.18 -19.75 9.34
C PRO A 93 -2.07 -18.47 10.18
N VAL A 94 -1.11 -18.42 11.12
CA VAL A 94 -0.89 -17.27 12.00
C VAL A 94 -0.21 -16.07 11.35
N HIS A 95 0.53 -16.28 10.25
CA HIS A 95 1.32 -15.23 9.60
C HIS A 95 0.45 -14.05 9.18
N HIS A 96 1.01 -12.84 9.32
CA HIS A 96 0.35 -11.58 8.96
C HIS A 96 -0.95 -11.27 9.73
N ARG A 97 -1.22 -11.94 10.86
CA ARG A 97 -2.35 -11.66 11.76
C ARG A 97 -1.90 -11.50 13.21
N ILE A 98 -2.81 -11.04 14.07
CA ILE A 98 -2.68 -11.17 15.52
C ILE A 98 -3.06 -12.62 15.88
N PRO A 99 -2.11 -13.47 16.30
CA PRO A 99 -2.39 -14.89 16.51
C PRO A 99 -3.25 -15.09 17.76
N ASN A 100 -4.23 -15.99 17.67
CA ASN A 100 -4.89 -16.54 18.84
C ASN A 100 -4.04 -17.70 19.39
N PHE A 101 -3.96 -17.86 20.71
CA PHE A 101 -3.09 -18.85 21.34
C PHE A 101 -3.78 -19.61 22.48
N VAL A 102 -3.26 -20.79 22.80
CA VAL A 102 -3.70 -21.59 23.95
C VAL A 102 -3.38 -20.82 25.24
N GLY A 103 -4.38 -20.64 26.12
CA GLY A 103 -4.23 -19.85 27.34
C GLY A 103 -4.61 -18.37 27.19
N ALA A 104 -5.18 -17.95 26.06
CA ALA A 104 -5.67 -16.58 25.87
C ALA A 104 -6.68 -16.14 26.96
N SER A 105 -7.56 -17.03 27.41
CA SER A 105 -8.52 -16.75 28.51
C SER A 105 -7.80 -16.50 29.83
N THR A 106 -6.86 -17.36 30.20
CA THR A 106 -6.04 -17.19 31.41
C THR A 106 -5.18 -15.91 31.36
N ALA A 107 -4.67 -15.55 30.17
CA ALA A 107 -3.97 -14.29 29.99
C ALA A 107 -4.89 -13.08 30.19
N ALA A 108 -6.16 -13.17 29.78
CA ALA A 108 -7.16 -12.14 29.99
C ALA A 108 -7.55 -11.99 31.47
N GLU A 109 -7.66 -13.10 32.21
CA GLU A 109 -7.88 -13.09 33.67
C GLU A 109 -6.74 -12.36 34.39
N LYS A 110 -5.48 -12.73 34.09
CA LYS A 110 -4.29 -12.08 34.64
C LYS A 110 -4.19 -10.59 34.27
N LEU A 111 -4.65 -10.20 33.08
CA LEU A 111 -4.73 -8.79 32.70
C LEU A 111 -5.69 -8.01 33.61
N GLY A 112 -6.82 -8.63 34.00
CA GLY A 112 -7.80 -8.05 34.92
C GLY A 112 -7.29 -7.87 36.36
N GLU A 113 -6.32 -8.67 36.78
CA GLU A 113 -5.69 -8.58 38.10
C GLU A 113 -4.71 -7.38 38.22
N LEU A 114 -4.29 -6.78 37.10
CA LEU A 114 -3.34 -5.66 37.14
C LEU A 114 -3.99 -4.39 37.67
N GLU A 115 -3.40 -3.79 38.70
CA GLU A 115 -3.87 -2.52 39.29
C GLU A 115 -4.00 -1.41 38.24
N LYS A 116 -3.07 -1.34 37.28
CA LYS A 116 -3.11 -0.39 36.17
C LYS A 116 -4.35 -0.54 35.29
N PHE A 117 -4.82 -1.78 35.10
CA PHE A 117 -6.02 -2.06 34.33
C PHE A 117 -7.28 -1.70 35.13
N GLN A 118 -7.30 -2.02 36.44
CA GLN A 118 -8.42 -1.69 37.33
C GLN A 118 -8.61 -0.19 37.54
N ARG A 119 -7.52 0.58 37.56
CA ARG A 119 -7.56 2.04 37.71
C ARG A 119 -7.84 2.78 36.40
N ALA A 120 -7.80 2.11 35.25
CA ALA A 120 -7.98 2.76 33.96
C ALA A 120 -9.46 3.12 33.73
N SER A 121 -9.75 4.40 33.49
CA SER A 121 -11.11 4.85 33.17
C SER A 121 -11.57 4.51 31.74
N CYS A 122 -10.62 4.21 30.83
CA CYS A 122 -10.91 3.89 29.44
C CYS A 122 -9.93 2.83 28.93
N VAL A 123 -10.45 1.85 28.20
CA VAL A 123 -9.68 0.73 27.64
C VAL A 123 -9.95 0.61 26.14
N LYS A 124 -8.88 0.68 25.33
CA LYS A 124 -8.95 0.44 23.89
C LYS A 124 -8.80 -1.06 23.62
N VAL A 125 -9.92 -1.72 23.34
CA VAL A 125 -9.92 -3.13 22.92
C VAL A 125 -9.88 -3.20 21.39
N ASN A 126 -9.04 -4.08 20.86
CA ASN A 126 -9.00 -4.39 19.44
C ASN A 126 -9.85 -5.64 19.16
N HIS A 127 -10.82 -5.52 18.26
CA HIS A 127 -11.69 -6.63 17.89
C HIS A 127 -11.04 -7.42 16.76
N CYS A 128 -10.56 -8.63 17.05
CA CYS A 128 -10.13 -9.55 15.99
C CYS A 128 -11.28 -10.50 15.65
N ARG A 129 -11.74 -10.49 14.39
CA ARG A 129 -12.78 -11.40 13.91
C ARG A 129 -12.25 -12.84 13.98
N GLN A 130 -12.72 -13.62 14.95
CA GLN A 130 -12.46 -15.06 14.98
C GLN A 130 -13.36 -15.72 13.93
N ARG A 131 -12.76 -16.27 12.87
CA ARG A 131 -13.52 -17.08 11.91
C ARG A 131 -13.76 -18.44 12.57
N SER A 132 -14.95 -18.66 13.14
CA SER A 132 -15.36 -19.97 13.62
C SER A 132 -15.58 -20.89 12.41
N SER A 133 -14.89 -22.03 12.38
CA SER A 133 -15.24 -23.13 11.50
C SER A 133 -16.47 -23.84 12.07
N LEU A 134 -17.67 -23.41 11.69
CA LEU A 134 -18.83 -24.30 11.72
C LEU A 134 -18.65 -25.30 10.57
N SER A 135 -17.90 -26.37 10.81
CA SER A 135 -18.03 -27.59 10.04
C SER A 135 -18.76 -28.59 10.92
N SER A 136 -20.08 -28.65 10.72
CA SER A 136 -20.91 -29.77 11.14
C SER A 136 -20.31 -31.04 10.54
N VAL A 137 -19.70 -31.89 11.36
CA VAL A 137 -19.39 -33.27 10.96
C VAL A 137 -20.54 -34.12 11.49
N PRO A 138 -21.36 -34.76 10.63
CA PRO A 138 -22.34 -35.71 11.12
C PRO A 138 -21.61 -36.95 11.64
N GLU A 139 -21.89 -37.32 12.89
CA GLU A 139 -21.48 -38.61 13.45
C GLU A 139 -22.12 -39.74 12.62
N SER A 140 -21.29 -40.71 12.23
CA SER A 140 -21.68 -41.99 11.62
C SER A 140 -21.21 -43.12 12.51
#